data_AF-A0A386PTD7-F1
#
_entry.id   AF-A0A386PTD7-F1
#
_cell.length_a   1.000
_cell.length_b   1.000
_cell.length_c   1.000
_cell.angle_alpha   90.00
_cell.angle_beta   90.00
_cell.angle_gamma   90.00
#
_symmetry.space_group_name_H-M   'P 1'
#
loop_
_entity.id
_entity.type
_entity.pdbx_description
1 polymer ?
#
loop_
_entity_poly.entity_id
_entity_poly.type
_entity_poly.pdbx_seq_one_letter_code
_entity_poly.pdbx_strand_id
1 'polypeptide(L)'
;MNNEIKYIMDELGVIYGFYQDKFSLKRIKSYILSMPEGKKIVNVSAGKVPMYDHQVDLPIAEFDDHSDSVGLLQVNHTMVNNRSAEDIAADTQRVIELVNRLIKMISPK
;
A
#
# COMPACT_ATOMS: atom_id res chain seq x y z
N MET A 1 -11.79 9.05 15.11
CA MET A 1 -11.76 7.88 14.22
C MET A 1 -12.08 8.25 12.76
N ASN A 2 -13.25 8.82 12.46
CA ASN A 2 -13.60 9.19 11.07
C ASN A 2 -12.66 10.22 10.41
N ASN A 3 -12.20 11.23 11.15
CA ASN A 3 -11.29 12.24 10.58
C ASN A 3 -9.91 11.67 10.22
N GLU A 4 -9.43 10.73 11.01
CA GLU A 4 -8.12 10.09 10.82
C GLU A 4 -8.15 9.12 9.64
N ILE A 5 -9.22 8.31 9.53
CA ILE A 5 -9.44 7.44 8.36
C ILE A 5 -9.54 8.28 7.09
N LYS A 6 -10.29 9.40 7.12
CA LYS A 6 -10.40 10.30 5.99
C LYS A 6 -9.03 10.89 5.60
N TYR A 7 -8.26 11.39 6.56
CA TYR A 7 -6.91 11.90 6.32
C TYR A 7 -6.01 10.85 5.65
N ILE A 8 -5.98 9.63 6.19
CA ILE A 8 -5.18 8.54 5.60
C ILE A 8 -5.61 8.24 4.17
N MET A 9 -6.92 8.18 3.91
CA MET A 9 -7.43 7.88 2.57
C MET A 9 -7.18 9.01 1.57
N ASP A 10 -7.19 10.26 2.01
CA ASP A 10 -6.86 11.43 1.18
C ASP A 10 -5.35 11.42 0.83
N GLU A 11 -4.47 11.16 1.80
CA GLU A 11 -3.01 11.04 1.60
C GLU A 11 -2.66 9.88 0.65
N LEU A 12 -3.25 8.70 0.88
CA LEU A 12 -3.10 7.57 -0.03
C LEU A 12 -3.61 7.94 -1.44
N GLY A 13 -4.70 8.69 -1.52
CA GLY A 13 -5.25 9.20 -2.79
C GLY A 13 -4.26 10.06 -3.57
N VAL A 14 -3.48 10.90 -2.90
CA VAL A 14 -2.42 11.72 -3.53
C VAL A 14 -1.31 10.83 -4.09
N ILE A 15 -0.79 9.91 -3.28
CA ILE A 15 0.28 8.99 -3.68
C ILE A 15 -0.18 8.13 -4.87
N TYR A 16 -1.31 7.44 -4.73
CA TYR A 16 -1.83 6.58 -5.80
C TYR A 16 -2.26 7.36 -7.05
N GLY A 17 -2.69 8.62 -6.89
CA GLY A 17 -2.96 9.52 -8.00
C GLY A 17 -1.71 9.80 -8.82
N PHE A 18 -0.57 10.05 -8.16
CA PHE A 18 0.72 10.24 -8.81
C PHE A 18 1.16 9.00 -9.60
N TYR A 19 1.08 7.82 -9.01
CA TYR A 19 1.42 6.55 -9.67
C TYR A 19 0.36 6.07 -10.68
N GLN A 20 -0.75 6.78 -10.81
CA GLN A 20 -1.93 6.38 -11.59
C GLN A 20 -2.47 4.99 -11.21
N ASP A 21 -2.21 4.54 -9.98
CA ASP A 21 -2.54 3.22 -9.48
C ASP A 21 -3.92 3.22 -8.80
N LYS A 22 -4.95 3.05 -9.63
CA LYS A 22 -6.34 2.95 -9.15
C LYS A 22 -6.65 1.58 -8.53
N PHE A 23 -5.80 0.56 -8.73
CA PHE A 23 -6.08 -0.79 -8.29
C PHE A 23 -5.67 -0.99 -6.83
N SER A 24 -4.49 -0.55 -6.43
CA SER A 24 -4.01 -0.71 -5.05
C SER A 24 -4.84 0.08 -4.04
N LEU A 25 -5.26 1.31 -4.39
CA LEU A 25 -6.18 2.08 -3.55
C LEU A 25 -7.52 1.36 -3.34
N LYS A 26 -8.06 0.72 -4.39
CA LYS A 26 -9.28 -0.10 -4.28
C LYS A 26 -9.05 -1.32 -3.39
N ARG A 27 -7.90 -1.99 -3.50
CA ARG A 27 -7.55 -3.14 -2.65
C ARG A 27 -7.51 -2.76 -1.17
N ILE A 28 -6.89 -1.64 -0.82
CA ILE A 28 -6.86 -1.13 0.56
C ILE A 28 -8.29 -0.91 1.06
N LYS A 29 -9.15 -0.26 0.28
CA LYS A 29 -10.57 -0.08 0.66
C LYS A 29 -11.26 -1.42 0.87
N SER A 30 -11.09 -2.37 -0.05
CA SER A 30 -11.76 -3.67 0.03
C SER A 30 -11.27 -4.56 1.19
N TYR A 31 -9.96 -4.73 1.35
CA TYR A 31 -9.41 -5.70 2.30
C TYR A 31 -9.24 -5.16 3.72
N ILE A 32 -9.35 -3.85 3.91
CA ILE A 32 -9.17 -3.19 5.21
C ILE A 32 -10.52 -2.59 5.64
N LEU A 33 -11.07 -1.64 4.87
CA LEU A 33 -12.27 -0.91 5.30
C LEU A 33 -13.58 -1.70 5.13
N SER A 34 -13.70 -2.46 4.05
CA SER A 34 -14.93 -3.18 3.72
C SER A 34 -14.86 -4.62 4.24
N MET A 35 -14.99 -4.82 5.57
CA MET A 35 -15.03 -6.13 6.26
C MET A 35 -15.20 -7.33 5.30
N PRO A 36 -14.10 -7.89 4.78
CA PRO A 36 -14.22 -9.02 3.87
C PRO A 36 -14.52 -10.25 4.72
N GLU A 37 -15.62 -10.96 4.41
CA GLU A 37 -15.76 -12.35 4.81
C GLU A 37 -14.63 -13.13 4.12
N GLY A 38 -13.56 -13.44 4.84
CA GLY A 38 -12.38 -14.13 4.30
C GLY A 38 -11.07 -13.45 4.68
N LYS A 39 -10.42 -12.79 3.71
CA LYS A 39 -9.02 -12.35 3.81
C LYS A 39 -8.88 -10.90 4.26
N LYS A 40 -8.09 -10.65 5.30
CA LYS A 40 -7.80 -9.29 5.79
C LYS A 40 -6.32 -9.00 5.71
N ILE A 41 -5.97 -7.79 5.30
CA ILE A 41 -4.59 -7.32 5.41
C ILE A 41 -4.35 -7.01 6.89
N VAL A 42 -3.37 -7.71 7.48
CA VAL A 42 -3.02 -7.57 8.91
C VAL A 42 -1.74 -6.80 9.14
N ASN A 43 -0.89 -6.73 8.11
CA ASN A 43 0.38 -6.03 8.17
C ASN A 43 0.82 -5.62 6.77
N VAL A 44 1.61 -4.54 6.69
CA VAL A 44 2.28 -4.12 5.47
C VAL A 44 3.74 -3.85 5.79
N SER A 45 4.64 -4.38 4.98
CA SER A 45 6.09 -4.24 5.11
C SER A 45 6.73 -3.84 3.78
N ALA A 46 7.99 -3.41 3.81
CA ALA A 46 8.73 -3.12 2.59
C ALA A 46 9.31 -4.43 2.02
N GLY A 47 9.12 -4.67 0.73
CA GLY A 47 9.72 -5.79 0.01
C GLY A 47 10.44 -5.32 -1.23
N LYS A 48 11.62 -5.88 -1.47
CA LYS A 48 12.37 -5.64 -2.71
C LYS A 48 11.75 -6.44 -3.84
N VAL A 49 11.22 -5.72 -4.83
CA VAL A 49 10.62 -6.33 -6.01
C VAL A 49 11.53 -6.05 -7.21
N PRO A 50 12.01 -7.10 -7.91
CA PRO A 50 12.73 -6.91 -9.17
C PRO A 50 11.76 -6.36 -10.21
N MET A 51 11.98 -5.11 -10.62
CA MET A 51 11.22 -4.40 -11.63
C MET A 51 12.19 -4.00 -12.74
N TYR A 52 12.14 -4.72 -13.85
CA TYR A 52 13.07 -4.54 -14.97
C TYR A 52 14.54 -4.69 -14.49
N ASP A 53 15.40 -3.73 -14.79
CA ASP A 53 16.82 -3.72 -14.40
C ASP A 53 17.06 -3.11 -12.99
N HIS A 54 15.99 -2.87 -12.23
CA HIS A 54 16.05 -2.22 -10.92
C HIS A 54 15.42 -3.07 -9.81
N GLN A 55 15.99 -2.98 -8.60
CA GLN A 55 15.31 -3.42 -7.40
C GLN A 55 14.62 -2.24 -6.74
N VAL A 56 13.31 -2.32 -6.61
CA VAL A 56 12.48 -1.24 -6.08
C VAL A 56 11.84 -1.72 -4.78
N ASP A 57 11.93 -0.90 -3.75
CA ASP A 57 11.22 -1.15 -2.49
C ASP A 57 9.74 -0.82 -2.71
N LEU A 58 8.87 -1.82 -2.55
CA LEU A 58 7.42 -1.70 -2.67
C LEU A 58 6.71 -2.12 -1.39
N PRO A 59 5.54 -1.54 -1.08
CA PRO A 59 4.75 -1.95 0.07
C PRO A 59 4.10 -3.31 -0.23
N ILE A 60 4.37 -4.29 0.62
CA ILE A 60 3.86 -5.67 0.51
C ILE A 60 2.88 -5.94 1.64
N ALA A 61 1.66 -6.32 1.29
CA ALA A 61 0.62 -6.69 2.23
C ALA A 61 0.70 -8.17 2.63
N GLU A 62 0.58 -8.42 3.93
CA GLU A 62 0.42 -9.74 4.53
C GLU A 62 -1.03 -9.95 4.93
N PHE A 63 -1.57 -11.13 4.58
CA PHE A 63 -2.94 -11.52 4.91
C PHE A 63 -2.99 -12.39 6.17
N ASP A 64 -4.09 -12.31 6.91
CA ASP A 64 -4.36 -13.13 8.10
C ASP A 64 -4.37 -14.64 7.82
N ASP A 65 -4.79 -15.04 6.63
CA ASP A 65 -4.82 -16.44 6.19
C ASP A 65 -3.47 -16.98 5.71
N HIS A 66 -2.39 -16.19 5.85
CA HIS A 66 -1.04 -16.50 5.36
C HIS A 66 -0.97 -16.82 3.85
N SER A 67 -1.95 -16.35 3.07
CA SER A 67 -1.89 -16.46 1.62
C SER A 67 -0.86 -15.51 1.00
N ASP A 68 -0.60 -15.71 -0.30
CA ASP A 68 0.41 -14.97 -1.06
C ASP A 68 0.35 -13.46 -0.80
N SER A 69 1.50 -12.91 -0.45
CA SER A 69 1.64 -11.47 -0.19
C SER A 69 1.44 -10.67 -1.47
N VAL A 70 0.84 -9.49 -1.34
CA VAL A 70 0.44 -8.67 -2.50
C VAL A 70 1.06 -7.29 -2.42
N GLY A 71 1.66 -6.84 -3.53
CA GLY A 71 2.10 -5.45 -3.68
C GLY A 71 0.94 -4.47 -3.62
N LEU A 72 1.08 -3.43 -2.80
CA LEU A 72 0.13 -2.33 -2.63
C LEU A 72 0.57 -1.04 -3.36
N LEU A 73 1.51 -1.14 -4.29
CA LEU A 73 1.87 -0.03 -5.18
C LEU A 73 2.31 -0.59 -6.52
N GLN A 74 1.67 -0.11 -7.59
CA GLN A 74 2.09 -0.40 -8.96
C GLN A 74 2.97 0.74 -9.47
N VAL A 75 4.19 0.38 -9.81
CA VAL A 75 5.13 1.27 -10.51
C VAL A 75 5.23 0.82 -11.97
N ASN A 76 5.16 1.76 -12.90
CA ASN A 76 5.33 1.47 -14.32
C ASN A 76 6.76 1.79 -14.77
N HIS A 77 7.15 1.29 -15.94
CA HIS A 77 8.47 1.49 -16.53
C HIS A 77 8.89 2.97 -16.58
N THR A 78 7.97 3.86 -16.97
CA THR A 78 8.22 5.30 -17.05
C THR A 78 8.54 5.92 -15.69
N MET A 79 7.88 5.47 -14.62
CA MET A 79 8.11 5.97 -13.26
C MET A 79 9.42 5.45 -12.66
N VAL A 80 9.75 4.17 -12.88
CA VAL A 80 11.02 3.59 -12.40
C VAL A 80 12.23 4.27 -13.05
N ASN A 81 12.12 4.72 -14.30
CA ASN A 81 13.21 5.38 -15.01
C ASN A 81 13.31 6.89 -14.76
N ASN A 82 12.19 7.56 -14.45
CA ASN A 82 12.15 9.03 -14.29
C ASN A 82 12.15 9.49 -12.82
N ARG A 83 12.09 8.56 -11.87
CA ARG A 83 12.08 8.85 -10.44
C ARG A 83 13.21 8.11 -9.76
N SER A 84 13.86 8.77 -8.80
CA SER A 84 14.93 8.12 -8.05
C SER A 84 14.37 6.95 -7.23
N ALA A 85 15.18 5.91 -7.04
CA ALA A 85 14.82 4.78 -6.18
C ALA A 85 14.55 5.25 -4.73
N GLU A 86 15.23 6.31 -4.30
CA GLU A 86 15.06 6.94 -2.99
C GLU A 86 13.66 7.54 -2.82
N ASP A 87 13.16 8.25 -3.84
CA ASP A 87 11.81 8.83 -3.77
C ASP A 87 10.71 7.75 -3.81
N ILE A 88 10.92 6.67 -4.57
CA ILE A 88 9.99 5.54 -4.58
C ILE A 88 10.00 4.83 -3.22
N ALA A 89 11.19 4.64 -2.62
CA ALA A 89 11.32 4.06 -1.29
C ALA A 89 10.65 4.94 -0.21
N ALA A 90 10.79 6.26 -0.30
CA ALA A 90 10.13 7.20 0.61
C ALA A 90 8.60 7.09 0.53
N ASP A 91 8.04 7.04 -0.69
CA ASP A 91 6.60 6.84 -0.89
C ASP A 91 6.14 5.46 -0.41
N THR A 92 6.92 4.42 -0.64
CA THR A 92 6.67 3.07 -0.12
C THR A 92 6.57 3.08 1.40
N GLN A 93 7.53 3.71 2.08
CA GLN A 93 7.49 3.85 3.54
C GLN A 93 6.26 4.63 3.99
N ARG A 94 5.89 5.68 3.26
CA ARG A 94 4.69 6.45 3.56
C ARG A 94 3.42 5.63 3.43
N VAL A 95 3.29 4.81 2.37
CA VAL A 95 2.17 3.88 2.20
C VAL A 95 2.12 2.86 3.34
N ILE A 96 3.25 2.26 3.71
CA ILE A 96 3.37 1.30 4.83
C ILE A 96 2.84 1.93 6.12
N GLU A 97 3.30 3.13 6.46
CA GLU A 97 2.91 3.84 7.68
C GLU A 97 1.39 4.09 7.71
N LEU A 98 0.85 4.66 6.63
CA LEU A 98 -0.56 5.00 6.49
C LEU A 98 -1.45 3.77 6.57
N VAL A 99 -1.10 2.69 5.87
CA VAL A 99 -1.91 1.46 5.85
C VAL A 99 -1.84 0.74 7.19
N ASN A 100 -0.67 0.62 7.82
CA ASN A 100 -0.56 0.01 9.15
C ASN A 100 -1.29 0.80 10.23
N ARG A 101 -1.31 2.13 10.14
CA ARG A 101 -2.16 2.99 10.99
C ARG A 101 -3.64 2.69 10.77
N LEU A 102 -4.05 2.52 9.51
CA LEU A 102 -5.42 2.18 9.16
C LEU A 102 -5.83 0.83 9.79
N ILE A 103 -5.02 -0.21 9.62
CA ILE A 103 -5.24 -1.56 10.18
C ILE A 103 -5.42 -1.48 11.71
N LYS A 104 -4.52 -0.78 12.41
CA LYS A 104 -4.60 -0.61 13.87
C LYS A 104 -5.88 0.07 14.34
N MET A 105 -6.45 0.98 13.56
CA MET A 105 -7.69 1.68 13.92
C MET A 105 -8.94 0.84 13.71
N ILE A 106 -8.92 -0.07 12.74
CA ILE A 106 -10.08 -0.89 12.39
C ILE A 106 -10.09 -2.27 13.05
N SER A 107 -8.92 -2.76 13.50
CA SER A 107 -8.84 -4.02 14.22
C SER A 107 -9.54 -3.90 15.59
N PRO A 108 -10.48 -4.80 15.92
CA PRO A 108 -11.13 -4.80 17.22
C PRO A 108 -10.08 -5.06 18.32
N LYS A 109 -10.20 -4.33 19.43
CA LYS A 109 -9.43 -4.59 20.66
C LYS A 109 -9.92 -5.86 21.36
#